data_AF-A0AAD0FM62-F1
#
_entry.id   AF-A0AAD0FM62-F1
#
_cell.length_a   1.000
_cell.length_b   1.000
_cell.length_c   1.000
_cell.angle_alpha   90.00
_cell.angle_beta   90.00
_cell.angle_gamma   90.00
#
_symmetry.space_group_name_H-M   'P 1'
#
loop_
_entity.id
_entity.type
_entity.pdbx_description
1 polymer ?
#
loop_
_entity_poly.entity_id
_entity_poly.type
_entity_poly.pdbx_seq_one_letter_code
_entity_poly.pdbx_strand_id
1 'polypeptide(L)'
;MRDRNLTGPWAGFSFKAGRLVTPEGRELEPQDLAWLSLTAAQAQEWRRMMESGRAIGKPRKPLSFNAASVVNLSDALAQRRKKRSSVAMAGPDAEPPAAVLPVPGPKRRQRV
;
A
#
# COMPACT_ATOMS: atom_id res chain seq x y z
N MET A 1 29.61 -5.58 -12.25
CA MET A 1 29.22 -7.00 -12.12
C MET A 1 30.17 -7.81 -12.98
N ARG A 2 30.75 -8.93 -12.51
CA ARG A 2 31.70 -9.72 -13.31
C ARG A 2 30.96 -10.64 -14.27
N ASP A 3 31.59 -10.90 -15.41
CA ASP A 3 31.06 -11.80 -16.43
C ASP A 3 30.96 -13.22 -15.87
N ARG A 4 29.79 -13.83 -16.02
CA ARG A 4 29.52 -15.21 -15.53
C ARG A 4 28.28 -15.81 -16.16
N ASN A 5 28.33 -17.10 -16.44
CA ASN A 5 27.14 -17.88 -16.78
C ASN A 5 26.37 -18.26 -15.51
N LEU A 6 25.06 -18.12 -15.57
CA LEU A 6 24.17 -18.54 -14.48
C LEU A 6 23.79 -20.02 -14.67
N THR A 7 23.62 -20.73 -13.55
CA THR A 7 23.34 -22.18 -13.52
C THR A 7 22.00 -22.46 -12.82
N GLY A 8 21.52 -23.71 -12.90
CA GLY A 8 20.25 -24.12 -12.28
C GLY A 8 19.03 -23.56 -13.02
N PRO A 9 17.99 -23.06 -12.32
CA PRO A 9 16.82 -22.44 -12.95
C PRO A 9 17.13 -21.22 -13.84
N TRP A 10 18.34 -20.67 -13.72
CA TRP A 10 18.86 -19.56 -14.52
C TRP A 10 19.77 -20.02 -15.67
N ALA A 11 19.77 -21.32 -15.99
CA ALA A 11 20.56 -21.85 -17.10
C ALA A 11 20.23 -21.12 -18.42
N GLY A 12 21.29 -20.75 -19.15
CA GLY A 12 21.19 -19.99 -20.39
C GLY A 12 21.15 -18.47 -20.21
N PHE A 13 21.00 -17.97 -18.98
CA PHE A 13 21.25 -16.57 -18.68
C PHE A 13 22.74 -16.35 -18.35
N SER A 14 23.29 -15.20 -18.72
CA SER A 14 24.66 -14.83 -18.37
C SER A 14 24.80 -13.35 -18.12
N PHE A 15 25.81 -12.95 -17.34
CA PHE A 15 26.22 -11.56 -17.25
C PHE A 15 27.42 -11.33 -18.16
N LYS A 16 27.35 -10.28 -18.98
CA LYS A 16 28.43 -9.84 -19.88
C LYS A 16 28.53 -8.32 -19.86
N ALA A 17 29.70 -7.78 -19.54
CA ALA A 17 29.95 -6.34 -19.43
C ALA A 17 28.93 -5.59 -18.54
N GLY A 18 28.40 -6.26 -17.50
CA GLY A 18 27.37 -5.71 -16.62
C GLY A 18 25.93 -5.76 -17.13
N ARG A 19 25.69 -6.32 -18.32
CA ARG A 19 24.35 -6.60 -18.89
C ARG A 19 23.94 -8.04 -18.60
N LEU A 20 22.64 -8.29 -18.51
CA LEU A 20 22.09 -9.64 -18.41
C LEU A 20 21.71 -10.13 -19.81
N VAL A 21 22.35 -11.18 -20.28
CA VAL A 21 22.03 -11.87 -21.53
C VAL A 21 21.05 -12.99 -21.23
N THR A 22 19.94 -13.03 -21.95
CA THR A 22 18.93 -14.10 -21.87
C THR A 22 19.32 -15.30 -22.74
N PRO A 23 18.76 -16.50 -22.51
CA PRO A 23 18.98 -17.66 -23.38
C PRO A 23 18.57 -17.43 -24.83
N GLU A 24 17.64 -16.50 -25.09
CA GLU A 24 17.23 -16.08 -26.43
C GLU A 24 18.24 -15.13 -27.10
N GLY A 25 19.34 -14.79 -26.42
CA GLY A 25 20.37 -13.88 -26.92
C GLY A 25 20.02 -12.40 -26.76
N ARG A 26 18.99 -12.04 -25.99
CA ARG A 26 18.66 -10.64 -25.73
C ARG A 26 19.54 -10.09 -24.62
N GLU A 27 20.11 -8.92 -24.82
CA GLU A 27 20.84 -8.20 -23.77
C GLU A 27 19.88 -7.23 -23.06
N LEU A 28 19.83 -7.30 -21.73
CA LEU A 28 19.11 -6.38 -20.87
C LEU A 28 20.11 -5.46 -20.18
N GLU A 29 19.88 -4.16 -20.32
CA GLU A 29 20.71 -3.16 -19.68
C GLU A 29 20.38 -3.05 -18.17
N PRO A 30 21.31 -2.51 -17.36
CA PRO A 30 21.04 -2.30 -15.94
C PRO A 30 19.76 -1.48 -15.67
N GLN A 31 19.42 -0.55 -16.56
CA GLN A 31 18.20 0.26 -16.47
C GLN A 31 16.94 -0.58 -16.67
N ASP A 32 16.95 -1.52 -17.63
CA ASP A 32 15.82 -2.42 -17.87
C ASP A 32 15.59 -3.32 -16.65
N LEU A 33 16.68 -3.82 -16.05
CA LEU A 33 16.61 -4.61 -14.83
C LEU A 33 16.07 -3.80 -13.66
N ALA A 34 16.44 -2.53 -13.54
CA ALA A 34 15.90 -1.63 -12.52
C ALA A 34 14.38 -1.49 -12.68
N TRP A 35 13.89 -1.26 -13.90
CA TRP A 35 12.45 -1.19 -14.19
C TRP A 35 11.72 -2.50 -13.89
N LEU A 36 12.25 -3.63 -14.36
CA LEU A 36 11.69 -4.95 -14.09
C LEU A 36 11.63 -5.25 -12.58
N SER A 37 12.68 -4.87 -11.84
CA SER A 37 12.74 -5.05 -10.39
C SER A 37 11.67 -4.22 -9.65
N LEU A 38 11.41 -3.00 -10.12
CA LEU A 38 10.38 -2.13 -9.56
C LEU A 38 8.98 -2.71 -9.81
N THR A 39 8.70 -3.14 -11.04
CA THR A 39 7.41 -3.78 -11.37
C THR A 39 7.21 -5.07 -10.57
N ALA A 40 8.24 -5.89 -10.43
CA ALA A 40 8.18 -7.11 -9.62
C ALA A 40 7.95 -6.79 -8.14
N ALA A 41 8.63 -5.79 -7.58
CA ALA A 41 8.42 -5.35 -6.20
C ALA A 41 6.98 -4.87 -5.97
N GLN A 42 6.45 -4.06 -6.89
CA GLN A 42 5.07 -3.60 -6.80
C GLN A 42 4.08 -4.76 -6.86
N ALA A 43 4.24 -5.71 -7.79
CA ALA A 43 3.40 -6.91 -7.86
C ALA A 43 3.47 -7.75 -6.57
N GLN A 44 4.63 -7.83 -5.94
CA GLN A 44 4.79 -8.51 -4.65
C GLN A 44 4.06 -7.80 -3.51
N GLU A 45 4.09 -6.46 -3.48
CA GLU A 45 3.33 -5.67 -2.50
C GLU A 45 1.83 -5.91 -2.65
N TRP A 46 1.30 -5.89 -3.88
CA TRP A 46 -0.09 -6.24 -4.16
C TRP A 46 -0.43 -7.65 -3.68
N ARG A 47 0.44 -8.64 -3.94
CA ARG A 47 0.23 -10.00 -3.46
C ARG A 47 0.19 -10.07 -1.93
N ARG A 48 1.08 -9.34 -1.22
CA ARG A 48 1.08 -9.27 0.25
C ARG A 48 -0.20 -8.63 0.79
N MET A 49 -0.69 -7.55 0.16
CA MET A 49 -1.97 -6.94 0.53
C MET A 49 -3.13 -7.92 0.35
N MET A 50 -3.19 -8.62 -0.79
CA MET A 50 -4.25 -9.60 -1.06
C MET A 50 -4.18 -10.81 -0.12
N GLU A 51 -2.98 -11.31 0.20
CA GLU A 51 -2.80 -12.40 1.15
C GLU A 51 -3.23 -12.00 2.57
N SER A 52 -2.91 -10.76 2.99
CA SER A 52 -3.38 -10.22 4.28
C SER A 52 -4.92 -10.11 4.35
N GLY A 53 -5.57 -9.80 3.23
CA GLY A 53 -7.03 -9.83 3.11
C GLY A 53 -7.61 -11.26 3.11
N ARG A 54 -6.88 -12.24 2.57
CA ARG A 54 -7.30 -13.64 2.52
C ARG A 54 -7.22 -14.34 3.88
N ALA A 55 -6.29 -13.93 4.74
CA ALA A 55 -6.17 -14.43 6.11
C ALA A 55 -7.39 -14.11 7.01
N ILE A 56 -8.20 -13.11 6.63
CA ILE A 56 -9.44 -12.72 7.34
C ILE A 56 -10.59 -13.72 7.04
N GLY A 57 -10.44 -14.58 6.03
CA GLY A 57 -11.47 -15.52 5.57
C GLY A 57 -11.53 -16.87 6.29
N LYS A 58 -10.67 -17.16 7.28
CA LYS A 58 -10.87 -18.30 8.18
C LYS A 58 -11.41 -17.80 9.52
N PRO A 59 -12.72 -17.92 9.80
CA PRO A 59 -13.22 -17.67 11.15
C PRO A 59 -12.64 -18.74 12.07
N ARG A 60 -11.69 -18.38 12.94
CA ARG A 60 -11.52 -19.13 14.19
C ARG A 60 -12.76 -18.84 15.03
N LYS A 61 -13.40 -19.91 15.51
CA LYS A 61 -14.70 -19.97 16.20
C LYS A 61 -15.01 -18.73 17.06
N PRO A 62 -16.27 -18.27 17.08
CA PRO A 62 -16.63 -17.01 17.72
C PRO A 62 -16.43 -17.08 19.23
N LEU A 63 -15.52 -16.24 19.75
CA LEU A 63 -15.55 -15.88 21.16
C LEU A 63 -16.61 -14.80 21.31
N SER A 64 -17.76 -15.18 21.89
CA SER A 64 -18.84 -14.29 22.26
C SER A 64 -18.35 -13.31 23.34
N PHE A 65 -17.88 -12.15 22.92
CA PHE A 65 -17.71 -11.01 23.81
C PHE A 65 -18.70 -9.92 23.40
N ASN A 66 -19.58 -9.58 24.32
CA ASN A 66 -20.55 -8.51 24.18
C ASN A 66 -19.83 -7.17 23.91
N ALA A 67 -20.17 -6.60 22.76
CA ALA A 67 -20.11 -5.17 22.41
C ALA A 67 -18.79 -4.40 22.63
N ALA A 68 -17.73 -4.79 21.94
CA ALA A 68 -16.79 -3.82 21.40
C ALA A 68 -16.75 -4.01 19.88
N SER A 69 -17.29 -3.05 19.13
CA SER A 69 -17.32 -3.13 17.67
C SER A 69 -15.88 -3.05 17.13
N VAL A 70 -15.33 -4.19 16.74
CA VAL A 70 -14.05 -4.25 16.04
C VAL A 70 -14.27 -3.68 14.64
N VAL A 71 -13.86 -2.43 14.43
CA VAL A 71 -13.89 -1.79 13.12
C VAL A 71 -12.54 -2.00 12.44
N ASN A 72 -12.55 -2.55 11.23
CA ASN A 72 -11.32 -2.69 10.44
C ASN A 72 -10.83 -1.31 10.00
N LEU A 73 -9.53 -1.04 10.20
CA LEU A 73 -8.91 0.23 9.87
C LEU A 73 -9.05 0.56 8.37
N SER A 74 -8.99 -0.45 7.49
CA SER A 74 -9.19 -0.25 6.04
C SER A 74 -10.59 0.31 5.75
N ASP A 75 -11.60 -0.19 6.46
CA ASP A 75 -12.99 0.22 6.28
C ASP A 75 -13.20 1.64 6.83
N ALA A 76 -12.60 1.95 7.99
CA ALA A 76 -12.62 3.29 8.57
C ALA A 76 -11.96 4.33 7.64
N LEU A 77 -10.82 3.97 7.03
CA LEU A 77 -10.11 4.84 6.09
C LEU A 77 -10.86 5.00 4.76
N ALA A 78 -11.45 3.92 4.23
CA ALA A 78 -12.26 3.96 3.02
C ALA A 78 -13.51 4.84 3.21
N GLN A 79 -14.18 4.74 4.36
CA GLN A 79 -15.32 5.59 4.71
C GLN A 79 -14.91 7.07 4.84
N ARG A 80 -13.75 7.35 5.44
CA ARG A 80 -13.21 8.71 5.52
C ARG A 80 -12.92 9.30 4.14
N ARG A 81 -12.40 8.49 3.21
CA ARG A 81 -12.13 8.91 1.83
C ARG A 81 -13.41 9.22 1.07
N LYS A 82 -14.44 8.37 1.21
CA LYS A 82 -15.78 8.59 0.61
C LYS A 82 -16.46 9.87 1.11
N LYS A 83 -16.37 10.14 2.42
CA LYS A 83 -16.90 11.39 3.01
C LYS A 83 -16.15 12.63 2.52
N ARG A 84 -14.84 12.54 2.27
CA ARG A 84 -14.07 13.66 1.71
C ARG A 84 -14.39 13.90 0.23
N SER A 85 -14.64 12.85 -0.55
CA SER A 85 -15.05 13.00 -1.95
C SER A 85 -16.46 13.56 -2.12
N SER A 86 -17.36 13.41 -1.13
CA SER A 86 -18.69 14.02 -1.18
C SER A 86 -18.73 15.49 -0.74
N VAL A 87 -17.65 16.03 -0.15
CA VAL A 87 -17.58 17.43 0.33
C VAL A 87 -17.11 18.39 -0.78
N ALA A 88 -16.66 17.89 -1.93
CA ALA A 88 -16.22 18.70 -3.05
C ALA A 88 -17.23 18.68 -4.21
N MET A 89 -18.42 19.23 -3.99
CA MET A 89 -19.24 19.82 -5.06
C MET A 89 -19.93 21.07 -4.50
N ALA A 90 -19.13 22.01 -4.00
CA ALA A 90 -19.57 23.39 -3.92
C ALA A 90 -19.32 23.99 -5.32
N GLY A 91 -20.39 24.31 -6.03
CA GLY A 91 -20.29 25.01 -7.32
C GLY A 91 -19.56 26.35 -7.15
N PRO A 92 -19.08 26.95 -8.25
CA PRO A 92 -18.19 28.11 -8.24
C PRO A 92 -18.74 29.36 -7.51
N ASP A 93 -20.02 29.39 -7.14
CA ASP A 93 -20.69 30.49 -6.44
C ASP A 93 -21.00 30.22 -4.94
N ALA A 94 -20.39 29.21 -4.32
CA ALA A 94 -20.59 29.00 -2.88
C ALA A 94 -19.71 29.94 -2.03
N GLU A 95 -20.35 30.86 -1.31
CA GLU A 95 -19.74 31.75 -0.32
C GLU A 95 -18.97 30.92 0.75
N PRO A 96 -17.70 31.26 1.08
CA PRO A 96 -16.91 30.46 2.01
C PRO A 96 -17.51 30.49 3.42
N PRO A 97 -17.65 29.34 4.10
CA PRO A 97 -18.22 29.31 5.44
C PRO A 97 -17.31 30.04 6.43
N ALA A 98 -17.90 30.98 7.17
CA ALA A 98 -17.23 31.80 8.18
C ALA A 98 -16.45 30.92 9.17
N ALA A 99 -15.16 31.20 9.32
CA ALA A 99 -14.28 30.51 10.26
C ALA A 99 -14.71 30.84 11.70
N VAL A 100 -15.43 29.93 12.35
CA VAL A 100 -15.75 30.03 13.77
C VAL A 100 -14.49 29.73 14.57
N LEU A 101 -13.99 30.71 15.33
CA LEU A 101 -12.87 30.54 16.23
C LEU A 101 -13.21 29.48 17.31
N PRO A 102 -12.31 28.53 17.60
CA PRO A 102 -12.57 27.50 18.60
C PRO A 102 -12.65 28.11 20.01
N VAL A 103 -13.79 27.94 20.68
CA VAL A 103 -14.00 28.35 22.07
C VAL A 103 -13.15 27.46 23.00
N PRO A 104 -12.29 28.04 23.86
CA PRO A 104 -11.48 27.26 24.79
C PRO A 104 -12.33 26.46 25.78
N GLY A 105 -12.10 25.15 25.85
CA GLY A 105 -12.80 24.24 26.75
C GLY A 105 -12.46 24.41 28.24
N PRO A 106 -13.30 23.89 29.15
CA PRO A 106 -13.20 24.16 30.58
C PRO A 106 -11.93 23.56 31.21
N LYS A 107 -11.30 24.34 32.12
CA LYS A 107 -10.04 24.00 32.81
C LYS A 107 -10.20 22.78 33.73
N ARG A 108 -9.24 21.86 33.64
CA ARG A 108 -9.16 20.60 34.41
C ARG A 108 -8.94 20.87 35.90
N ARG A 109 -9.73 20.25 36.79
CA ARG A 109 -9.52 20.29 38.24
C ARG A 109 -8.24 19.52 38.62
N GLN A 110 -7.37 20.14 39.41
CA GLN A 110 -6.19 19.50 40.02
C GLN A 110 -6.64 18.57 41.15
N ARG A 111 -5.97 17.41 41.26
CA ARG A 111 -6.12 16.47 42.39
C ARG A 111 -5.27 16.96 43.57
N VAL A 112 -5.81 16.84 44.77
CA VAL A 112 -5.08 16.85 46.04
C VAL A 112 -4.94 15.41 46.50
#